data_AF-A0A955DK75-F1
#
_entry.id   AF-A0A955DK75-F1
#
_cell.length_a   1.000
_cell.length_b   1.000
_cell.length_c   1.000
_cell.angle_alpha   90.00
_cell.angle_beta   90.00
_cell.angle_gamma   90.00
#
_symmetry.space_group_name_H-M   'P 1'
#
loop_
_entity.id
_entity.type
_entity.pdbx_description
1 polymer ?
#
loop_
_entity_poly.entity_id
_entity_poly.type
_entity_poly.pdbx_seq_one_letter_code
_entity_poly.pdbx_strand_id
1 'polypeptide(L)'
;MTPPALSPRIESALRPKSSIDLDDDALTVVEVDWVDRRYRDALKAGALPIAAPHDDVGMGAWRRAARLHDPDARCDILIWSSRG
;
A
#
# COMPACT_ATOMS: atom_id res chain seq x y z
N MET A 1 -6.48 -0.45 22.63
CA MET A 1 -5.47 -0.79 21.60
C MET A 1 -6.09 -0.45 20.27
N THR A 2 -5.55 0.53 19.56
CA THR A 2 -5.91 0.77 18.16
C THR A 2 -5.43 -0.45 17.37
N PRO A 3 -6.27 -1.11 16.56
CA PRO A 3 -5.80 -2.20 15.71
C PRO A 3 -4.65 -1.69 14.83
N PRO A 4 -3.63 -2.51 14.55
CA PRO A 4 -2.55 -2.10 13.67
C PRO A 4 -3.14 -1.78 12.29
N ALA A 5 -2.67 -0.68 11.68
CA ALA A 5 -3.12 -0.23 10.37
C ALA A 5 -2.96 -1.31 9.28
N LEU A 6 -1.95 -2.18 9.44
CA LEU A 6 -1.64 -3.31 8.56
C LEU A 6 -1.37 -4.57 9.39
N SER A 7 -1.60 -5.73 8.79
CA SER A 7 -1.12 -7.00 9.33
C SER A 7 0.43 -7.04 9.29
N PRO A 8 1.10 -7.67 10.28
CA PRO A 8 2.57 -7.71 10.32
C PRO A 8 3.23 -8.32 9.08
N ARG A 9 2.53 -9.24 8.40
CA ARG A 9 3.01 -9.87 7.16
C ARG A 9 3.03 -8.88 6.01
N ILE A 10 1.95 -8.14 5.82
CA ILE A 10 1.84 -7.13 4.77
C ILE A 10 2.77 -5.96 5.05
N GLU A 11 2.85 -5.49 6.30
CA GLU A 11 3.80 -4.45 6.69
C GLU A 11 5.26 -4.83 6.34
N SER A 12 5.66 -6.06 6.68
CA SER A 12 6.99 -6.58 6.33
C SER A 12 7.22 -6.72 4.81
N ALA A 13 6.18 -7.08 4.06
CA ALA A 13 6.25 -7.20 2.60
C ALA A 13 6.39 -5.84 1.91
N LEU A 14 5.61 -4.85 2.36
CA LEU A 14 5.58 -3.50 1.79
C LEU A 14 6.86 -2.72 2.07
N ARG A 15 7.49 -2.94 3.24
CA ARG A 15 8.67 -2.19 3.69
C ARG A 15 8.47 -0.68 3.50
N PRO A 16 7.55 -0.06 4.26
CA PRO A 16 7.23 1.35 4.15
C PRO A 16 8.50 2.20 4.23
N LYS A 17 8.63 3.14 3.31
CA LYS A 17 9.77 4.05 3.22
C LYS A 17 9.64 5.23 4.19
N SER A 18 8.40 5.65 4.45
CA SER A 18 8.02 6.72 5.37
C SER A 18 6.87 6.25 6.26
N SER A 19 6.40 7.11 7.17
CA SER A 19 5.27 6.83 8.05
C SER A 19 4.05 6.36 7.25
N ILE A 20 3.31 5.42 7.83
CA ILE A 20 2.03 4.96 7.26
C ILE A 20 0.97 5.98 7.67
N ASP A 21 0.35 6.61 6.68
CA ASP A 21 -0.75 7.54 6.93
C ASP A 21 -2.07 6.78 6.89
N LEU A 22 -2.92 7.02 7.89
CA LEU A 22 -4.30 6.54 7.91
C LEU A 22 -5.20 7.66 7.40
N ASP A 23 -5.95 7.38 6.34
CA ASP A 23 -7.03 8.25 5.88
C ASP A 23 -8.34 7.89 6.61
N ASP A 24 -9.25 8.86 6.75
CA ASP A 24 -10.48 8.75 7.55
C ASP A 24 -11.43 7.64 7.04
N ASP A 25 -11.26 7.18 5.79
CA ASP A 25 -12.07 6.16 5.12
C ASP A 25 -11.56 4.71 5.30
N ALA A 26 -10.78 4.41 6.35
CA ALA A 26 -10.13 3.10 6.56
C ALA A 26 -9.18 2.70 5.43
N LEU A 27 -8.66 3.69 4.69
CA LEU A 27 -7.62 3.53 3.69
C LEU A 27 -6.25 3.79 4.34
N THR A 28 -5.36 2.81 4.22
CA THR A 28 -3.98 2.93 4.68
C THR A 28 -3.08 3.32 3.51
N VAL A 29 -2.42 4.47 3.60
CA VAL A 29 -1.55 5.01 2.55
C VAL A 29 -0.08 4.75 2.90
N VAL A 30 0.65 4.11 1.98
CA VAL A 30 2.01 3.65 2.21
C VAL A 30 2.93 4.08 1.07
N GLU A 31 3.93 4.91 1.38
CA GLU A 31 5.03 5.16 0.45
C GLU A 31 5.99 3.96 0.44
N VAL A 32 6.37 3.49 -0.76
CA VAL A 32 7.30 2.39 -0.96
C VAL A 32 8.38 2.75 -1.97
N ASP A 33 9.49 1.99 -1.97
CA ASP A 33 10.58 2.20 -2.94
C ASP A 33 10.21 1.88 -4.39
N TRP A 34 9.45 0.80 -4.60
CA TRP A 34 9.10 0.25 -5.92
C TRP A 34 7.73 -0.43 -5.88
N VAL A 35 6.71 0.19 -6.46
CA VAL A 35 5.32 -0.29 -6.40
C VAL A 35 5.17 -1.68 -6.99
N ASP A 36 5.64 -1.93 -8.22
CA ASP A 36 5.48 -3.22 -8.90
C ASP A 36 6.15 -4.40 -8.15
N ARG A 37 7.22 -4.12 -7.41
CA ARG A 37 7.89 -5.13 -6.56
C ARG A 37 7.07 -5.37 -5.30
N ARG A 38 6.72 -4.31 -4.57
CA ARG A 38 6.01 -4.42 -3.29
C ARG A 38 4.59 -4.93 -3.43
N TYR A 39 3.92 -4.58 -4.53
CA TYR A 39 2.63 -5.14 -4.92
C TYR A 39 2.71 -6.68 -5.00
N ARG A 40 3.67 -7.22 -5.76
CA ARG A 40 3.86 -8.68 -5.87
C ARG A 40 4.23 -9.34 -4.56
N ASP A 41 5.06 -8.69 -3.74
CA ASP A 41 5.45 -9.21 -2.43
C ASP A 41 4.26 -9.22 -1.46
N ALA A 42 3.40 -8.20 -1.49
CA ALA A 42 2.17 -8.14 -0.70
C ALA A 42 1.16 -9.22 -1.11
N LEU A 43 0.99 -9.49 -2.41
CA LEU A 43 0.15 -10.60 -2.89
C LEU A 43 0.64 -11.96 -2.35
N LYS A 44 1.96 -12.19 -2.35
CA LYS A 44 2.55 -13.40 -1.75
C LYS A 44 2.36 -13.46 -0.23
N ALA A 45 2.25 -12.32 0.43
CA ALA A 45 2.01 -12.21 1.85
C ALA A 45 0.53 -12.37 2.25
N GLY A 46 -0.38 -12.47 1.28
CA GLY A 46 -1.82 -12.69 1.49
C GLY A 46 -2.72 -11.48 1.19
N ALA A 47 -2.16 -10.38 0.70
CA ALA A 47 -2.95 -9.24 0.24
C ALA A 47 -3.81 -9.62 -0.97
N LEU A 48 -5.01 -9.04 -1.09
CA LEU A 48 -5.86 -9.21 -2.27
C LEU A 48 -5.70 -8.01 -3.22
N PRO A 49 -5.61 -8.22 -4.54
CA PRO A 49 -5.48 -7.14 -5.50
C PRO A 49 -6.80 -6.38 -5.66
N ILE A 50 -6.77 -5.05 -5.56
CA ILE A 50 -7.89 -4.16 -5.91
C ILE A 50 -7.61 -3.45 -7.24
N ALA A 51 -6.43 -2.81 -7.34
CA ALA A 51 -5.98 -2.15 -8.56
C ALA A 51 -4.50 -2.45 -8.80
N ALA A 52 -4.18 -2.91 -10.01
CA ALA A 52 -2.81 -3.17 -10.44
C ALA A 52 -1.97 -1.86 -10.45
N PRO A 53 -0.62 -1.98 -10.45
CA PRO A 53 0.26 -0.84 -10.62
C PRO A 53 -0.08 -0.01 -11.85
N HIS A 54 -0.36 1.27 -11.64
CA HIS A 54 -0.66 2.26 -12.67
C HIS A 54 0.04 3.57 -12.37
N ASP A 55 0.21 4.40 -13.40
CA ASP A 55 0.70 5.75 -13.22
C ASP A 55 -0.51 6.62 -12.86
N ASP A 56 -0.45 7.23 -11.68
CA ASP A 56 -1.49 8.11 -11.17
C ASP A 56 -1.05 9.57 -11.29
N VAL A 57 -1.99 10.42 -11.72
CA VAL A 57 -1.82 11.86 -11.87
C VAL A 57 -2.55 12.54 -10.70
N GLY A 58 -2.17 12.18 -9.47
CA GLY A 58 -2.72 12.73 -8.23
C GLY A 58 -1.76 13.73 -7.57
N MET A 59 -2.28 14.88 -7.12
CA MET A 59 -1.54 15.93 -6.38
C MET A 59 -0.30 16.53 -7.08
N GLY A 60 -0.35 16.72 -8.41
CA GLY A 60 0.63 17.54 -9.13
C GLY A 60 1.99 16.90 -9.41
N ALA A 61 2.18 15.59 -9.15
CA ALA A 61 3.37 14.84 -9.52
C ALA A 61 3.00 13.45 -10.09
N TRP A 62 3.76 12.99 -11.09
CA TRP A 62 3.64 11.62 -11.60
C TRP A 62 4.09 10.64 -10.52
N ARG A 63 3.20 9.72 -10.12
CA ARG A 63 3.51 8.68 -9.13
C ARG A 63 3.03 7.34 -9.64
N ARG A 64 3.83 6.30 -9.43
CA ARG A 64 3.35 4.92 -9.60
C ARG A 64 2.52 4.58 -8.37
N ALA A 65 1.36 3.97 -8.53
CA ALA A 65 0.47 3.60 -7.43
C ALA A 65 -0.22 2.25 -7.68
N ALA A 66 -0.64 1.56 -6.61
CA ALA A 66 -1.45 0.35 -6.67
C ALA A 66 -2.36 0.26 -5.44
N ARG A 67 -3.47 -0.48 -5.55
CA ARG A 67 -4.41 -0.73 -4.44
C ARG A 67 -4.52 -2.21 -4.11
N LEU A 68 -4.52 -2.51 -2.83
CA LEU A 68 -4.59 -3.85 -2.24
C LEU A 68 -5.59 -3.85 -1.08
N HIS A 69 -6.08 -5.03 -0.68
CA HIS A 69 -6.84 -5.23 0.55
C HIS A 69 -6.04 -6.13 1.49
N ASP A 70 -5.95 -5.76 2.78
CA ASP A 70 -5.46 -6.61 3.85
C ASP A 70 -6.63 -7.35 4.51
N PRO A 71 -6.84 -8.65 4.25
CA PRO A 71 -7.94 -9.40 4.84
C PRO A 71 -7.78 -9.61 6.36
N ASP A 72 -6.54 -9.61 6.88
CA ASP A 72 -6.25 -9.83 8.29
C ASP A 72 -6.52 -8.55 9.11
N ALA A 73 -6.12 -7.39 8.59
CA ALA A 73 -6.40 -6.08 9.19
C ALA A 73 -7.78 -5.50 8.79
N ARG A 74 -8.42 -6.06 7.76
CA ARG A 74 -9.70 -5.62 7.19
C ARG A 74 -9.68 -4.18 6.71
N CYS A 75 -8.61 -3.78 6.02
CA CYS A 75 -8.43 -2.43 5.50
C CYS A 75 -7.98 -2.45 4.04
N ASP A 76 -8.30 -1.36 3.34
CA ASP A 76 -7.75 -1.13 2.01
C ASP A 76 -6.41 -0.40 2.13
N ILE A 77 -5.51 -0.67 1.19
CA ILE A 77 -4.15 -0.14 1.16
C ILE A 77 -3.91 0.53 -0.19
N LEU A 78 -3.46 1.78 -0.14
CA LEU A 78 -2.87 2.48 -1.28
C LEU A 78 -1.35 2.49 -1.11
N ILE A 79 -0.64 1.81 -2.01
CA ILE A 79 0.82 1.91 -2.07
C ILE A 79 1.22 2.84 -3.21
N TRP A 80 2.21 3.69 -2.98
CA TRP A 80 2.69 4.63 -4.00
C TRP A 80 4.20 4.84 -3.92
N SER A 81 4.79 5.29 -5.04
CA SER A 81 6.20 5.67 -5.13
C SER A 81 6.36 6.94 -5.94
N SER A 82 7.26 7.82 -5.48
CA SER A 82 7.76 8.98 -6.23
C SER A 82 8.84 8.63 -7.26
N ARG A 83 9.39 7.41 -7.19
CA ARG A 83 10.24 6.81 -8.22
C ARG A 83 9.36 5.95 -9.12
N GLY A 84 9.20 6.35 -10.38
CA GLY A 84 8.54 5.56 -11.42
C GLY A 84 9.24 4.22 -11.65
#